data_AF-A0A965JS55-F1
#
_entry.id   AF-A0A965JS55-F1
#
_cell.length_a   1.000
_cell.length_b   1.000
_cell.length_c   1.000
_cell.angle_alpha   90.00
_cell.angle_beta   90.00
_cell.angle_gamma   90.00
#
_symmetry.space_group_name_H-M   'P 1'
#
loop_
_entity.id
_entity.type
_entity.pdbx_description
1 polymer ?
#
loop_
_entity_poly.entity_id
_entity_poly.type
_entity_poly.pdbx_seq_one_letter_code
_entity_poly.pdbx_strand_id
1 'polypeptide(L)'
;MGNFQASEMASALPLEQALAWHLQANHYPPIPTSMVLPCSEAINAYWEEDLERAIDLPEGVYYRGEPFAPARAIIINHHLDPWCSGDEED
;
A
#
# COMPACT_ATOMS: atom_id res chain seq x y z
N MET A 1 -7.66 -3.24 -18.44
CA MET A 1 -8.92 -3.54 -17.72
C MET A 1 -8.56 -3.96 -16.30
N GLY A 2 -8.23 -3.02 -15.41
CA GLY A 2 -7.73 -3.35 -14.06
C GLY A 2 -7.88 -2.23 -13.02
N ASN A 3 -7.97 -0.96 -13.46
CA ASN A 3 -8.17 0.16 -12.54
C ASN A 3 -9.58 0.19 -11.92
N PHE A 4 -10.60 -0.16 -12.72
CA PHE A 4 -12.00 -0.09 -12.31
C PHE A 4 -12.39 -1.12 -11.23
N GLN A 5 -11.65 -2.23 -11.12
CA GLN A 5 -11.94 -3.27 -10.14
C GLN A 5 -11.27 -3.01 -8.78
N ALA A 6 -10.19 -2.22 -8.75
CA ALA A 6 -9.49 -1.88 -7.52
C ALA A 6 -10.27 -0.88 -6.66
N SER A 7 -10.90 0.12 -7.28
CA SER A 7 -11.70 1.14 -6.59
C SER A 7 -12.98 0.57 -5.97
N GLU A 8 -13.70 -0.34 -6.67
CA GLU A 8 -14.90 -1.00 -6.12
C GLU A 8 -14.59 -1.96 -4.98
N MET A 9 -13.41 -2.60 -4.98
CA MET A 9 -13.01 -3.49 -3.89
C MET A 9 -12.55 -2.75 -2.62
N ALA A 10 -12.03 -1.53 -2.78
CA ALA A 10 -11.59 -0.69 -1.67
C ALA A 10 -12.75 -0.27 -0.74
N SER A 11 -13.98 -0.16 -1.27
CA SER A 11 -15.17 0.26 -0.51
C SER A 11 -16.01 -0.91 0.05
N ALA A 12 -15.81 -2.14 -0.46
CA ALA A 12 -16.63 -3.32 -0.11
C ALA A 12 -15.96 -4.33 0.83
N LEU A 13 -14.65 -4.25 1.03
CA LEU A 13 -13.87 -5.17 1.88
C LEU A 13 -13.14 -4.40 2.99
N PRO A 14 -12.86 -5.03 4.15
CA PRO A 14 -11.90 -4.48 5.11
C PRO A 14 -10.59 -4.15 4.37
N LEU A 15 -10.02 -2.96 4.62
CA LEU A 15 -8.83 -2.44 3.94
C LEU A 15 -7.72 -3.49 3.77
N GLU A 16 -7.45 -4.25 4.83
CA GLU A 16 -6.46 -5.34 4.86
C GLU A 16 -6.70 -6.42 3.79
N GLN A 17 -7.96 -6.79 3.56
CA GLN A 17 -8.34 -7.80 2.57
C GLN A 17 -8.20 -7.28 1.14
N ALA A 18 -8.57 -6.01 0.91
CA ALA A 18 -8.37 -5.34 -0.38
C ALA A 18 -6.87 -5.22 -0.71
N LEU A 19 -6.05 -4.84 0.28
CA LEU A 19 -4.59 -4.78 0.17
C LEU A 19 -3.99 -6.17 -0.10
N ALA A 20 -4.39 -7.19 0.67
CA ALA A 20 -3.89 -8.55 0.47
C ALA A 20 -4.14 -9.06 -0.96
N TRP A 21 -5.35 -8.83 -1.48
CA TRP A 21 -5.69 -9.15 -2.85
C TRP A 21 -4.84 -8.36 -3.85
N HIS A 22 -4.72 -7.04 -3.67
CA HIS A 22 -3.95 -6.17 -4.57
C HIS A 22 -2.47 -6.58 -4.65
N LEU A 23 -1.83 -6.82 -3.50
CA LEU A 23 -0.44 -7.23 -3.40
C LEU A 23 -0.19 -8.58 -4.10
N GLN A 24 -1.14 -9.51 -4.01
CA GLN A 24 -1.00 -10.84 -4.60
C GLN A 24 -1.41 -10.91 -6.08
N ALA A 25 -2.45 -10.17 -6.47
CA ALA A 25 -3.08 -10.29 -7.79
C ALA A 25 -2.56 -9.27 -8.81
N ASN A 26 -2.18 -8.07 -8.37
CA ASN A 26 -1.82 -6.97 -9.28
C ASN A 26 -0.31 -6.77 -9.46
N HIS A 27 0.54 -7.57 -8.79
CA HIS A 27 1.99 -7.47 -8.86
C HIS A 27 2.62 -8.72 -9.48
N TYR A 28 3.69 -8.53 -10.26
CA TYR A 28 4.52 -9.63 -10.78
C TYR A 28 6.01 -9.37 -10.54
N PRO A 29 6.69 -10.16 -9.69
CA PRO A 29 6.13 -11.27 -8.89
C PRO A 29 5.12 -10.78 -7.83
N PRO A 30 4.21 -11.66 -7.35
CA PRO A 30 3.30 -11.31 -6.26
C PRO A 30 4.04 -10.83 -5.01
N ILE A 31 3.54 -9.77 -4.37
CA ILE A 31 4.14 -9.23 -3.14
C ILE A 31 3.59 -9.98 -1.92
N PRO A 32 4.44 -10.45 -0.99
CA PRO A 32 4.01 -11.19 0.19
C PRO A 32 2.94 -10.47 1.02
N THR A 33 1.97 -11.22 1.54
CA THR A 33 0.91 -10.68 2.41
C THR A 33 1.43 -10.10 3.73
N SER A 34 2.67 -10.39 4.12
CA SER A 34 3.33 -9.72 5.24
C SER A 34 3.51 -8.21 5.02
N MET A 35 3.43 -7.72 3.77
CA MET A 35 3.47 -6.29 3.44
C MET A 35 2.13 -5.57 3.66
N VAL A 36 1.03 -6.27 3.99
CA VAL A 36 -0.28 -5.64 4.21
C VAL A 36 -0.23 -4.59 5.32
N LEU A 37 0.41 -4.92 6.46
CA LEU A 37 0.53 -3.98 7.58
C LEU A 37 1.37 -2.74 7.21
N PRO A 38 2.60 -2.86 6.67
CA PRO A 38 3.36 -1.70 6.19
C PRO A 38 2.62 -0.84 5.17
N CYS A 39 1.85 -1.46 4.26
CA CYS A 39 1.06 -0.73 3.27
C CYS A 39 -0.08 0.06 3.93
N SER A 40 -0.78 -0.54 4.90
CA SER A 40 -1.82 0.12 5.69
C SER A 40 -1.26 1.30 6.48
N GLU A 41 -0.10 1.13 7.13
CA GLU A 41 0.57 2.21 7.86
C GLU A 41 1.02 3.35 6.92
N ALA A 42 1.45 3.03 5.70
CA ALA A 42 1.83 4.03 4.71
C ALA A 42 0.62 4.83 4.21
N ILE A 43 -0.55 4.18 4.05
CA ILE A 43 -1.81 4.86 3.72
C ILE A 43 -2.23 5.78 4.87
N ASN A 44 -2.14 5.33 6.13
CA ASN A 44 -2.43 6.20 7.27
C ASN A 44 -1.47 7.41 7.32
N ALA A 45 -0.17 7.18 7.08
CA ALA A 45 0.82 8.25 7.01
C ALA A 45 0.56 9.25 5.88
N TYR A 46 -0.03 8.80 4.74
CA TYR A 46 -0.50 9.70 3.69
C TYR A 46 -1.60 10.65 4.21
N TRP A 47 -2.63 10.11 4.86
CA TRP A 47 -3.74 10.90 5.40
C TRP A 47 -3.35 11.80 6.58
N GLU A 48 -2.26 11.47 7.27
CA GLU A 48 -1.67 12.28 8.34
C GLU A 48 -0.62 13.28 7.84
N GLU A 49 -0.45 13.42 6.51
CA GLU A 49 0.54 14.30 5.87
C GLU A 49 2.00 14.02 6.30
N ASP A 50 2.31 12.79 6.70
CA ASP A 50 3.62 12.35 7.23
C ASP A 50 4.29 11.33 6.30
N LEU A 51 4.57 11.76 5.07
CA LEU A 51 5.14 10.90 4.01
C LEU A 51 6.59 10.45 4.25
N GLU A 52 7.27 11.07 5.24
CA GLU A 52 8.62 10.71 5.66
C GLU A 52 8.64 9.70 6.81
N ARG A 53 7.48 9.31 7.36
CA ARG A 53 7.37 8.31 8.42
C ARG A 53 8.14 7.06 8.08
N ALA A 54 9.09 6.68 8.94
CA ALA A 54 9.78 5.41 8.86
C ALA A 54 8.83 4.29 9.33
N ILE A 55 8.55 3.35 8.43
CA ILE A 55 7.67 2.20 8.66
C ILE A 55 8.53 0.94 8.64
N ASP A 56 8.42 0.13 9.68
CA ASP A 56 9.14 -1.13 9.79
C ASP A 56 8.69 -2.12 8.72
N LEU A 57 9.65 -2.81 8.11
CA LEU A 57 9.42 -3.82 7.09
C LEU A 57 9.42 -5.22 7.73
N PRO A 58 8.69 -6.20 7.15
CA PRO A 58 8.72 -7.56 7.61
C PRO A 58 10.13 -8.16 7.53
N GLU A 59 10.40 -9.16 8.37
CA GLU A 59 11.67 -9.89 8.36
C GLU A 59 12.05 -10.36 6.95
N GLY A 60 13.29 -10.07 6.54
CA GLY A 60 13.81 -10.45 5.23
C GLY A 60 13.45 -9.49 4.08
N VAL A 61 12.66 -8.45 4.34
CA VAL A 61 12.35 -7.37 3.39
C VAL A 61 13.18 -6.13 3.74
N TYR A 62 13.82 -5.54 2.73
CA TYR A 62 14.70 -4.39 2.94
C TYR A 62 14.45 -3.30 1.90
N TYR A 63 14.48 -2.05 2.34
CA TYR A 63 14.52 -0.89 1.46
C TYR A 63 15.92 -0.29 1.50
N ARG A 64 16.65 -0.39 0.38
CA ARG A 64 18.03 0.11 0.27
C ARG A 64 18.99 -0.43 1.36
N GLY A 65 18.72 -1.65 1.86
CA GLY A 65 19.50 -2.30 2.91
C GLY A 65 19.00 -2.05 4.33
N GLU A 66 18.00 -1.19 4.52
CA GLU A 66 17.41 -0.89 5.81
C GLU A 66 16.16 -1.75 6.08
N PRO A 67 15.88 -2.10 7.36
CA PRO A 67 14.70 -2.86 7.75
C PRO A 67 13.43 -1.98 7.87
N PHE A 68 13.50 -0.73 7.41
CA PHE A 68 12.39 0.22 7.37
C PHE A 68 12.39 0.97 6.03
N ALA A 69 11.25 1.54 5.65
CA ALA A 69 11.13 2.41 4.49
C ALA A 69 10.29 3.65 4.83
N PRO A 70 10.52 4.80 4.18
CA PRO A 70 9.62 5.93 4.33
C PRO A 70 8.25 5.63 3.68
N ALA A 71 7.16 6.14 4.27
CA ALA A 71 5.80 5.94 3.80
C ALA A 71 5.64 6.22 2.29
N ARG A 72 6.20 7.33 1.78
CA ARG A 72 6.18 7.64 0.34
C ARG A 72 6.73 6.51 -0.54
N ALA A 73 7.79 5.84 -0.08
CA ALA A 73 8.42 4.78 -0.86
C ALA A 73 7.56 3.52 -0.85
N ILE A 74 6.89 3.22 0.26
CA ILE A 74 5.94 2.11 0.34
C ILE A 74 4.76 2.36 -0.61
N ILE A 75 4.16 3.56 -0.59
CA ILE A 75 3.05 3.94 -1.47
C ILE A 75 3.41 3.76 -2.93
N ILE A 76 4.54 4.34 -3.36
CA ILE A 76 4.98 4.29 -4.77
C ILE A 76 5.33 2.86 -5.20
N ASN A 77 6.07 2.11 -4.38
CA ASN A 77 6.55 0.77 -4.77
C ASN A 77 5.44 -0.29 -4.79
N HIS A 78 4.35 -0.06 -4.06
CA HIS A 78 3.23 -1.00 -3.95
C HIS A 78 1.96 -0.49 -4.64
N HIS A 79 2.07 0.60 -5.41
CA HIS A 79 0.98 1.18 -6.21
C HIS A 79 -0.29 1.46 -5.38
N LEU A 80 -0.11 2.07 -4.21
CA LEU A 80 -1.20 2.34 -3.25
C LEU A 80 -2.02 3.60 -3.59
N ASP A 81 -1.78 4.23 -4.74
CA ASP A 81 -2.50 5.41 -5.23
C ASP A 81 -4.04 5.30 -5.12
N PRO A 82 -4.68 4.14 -5.38
CA PRO A 82 -6.14 4.00 -5.22
C PRO A 82 -6.68 4.25 -3.82
N TRP A 83 -5.83 4.17 -2.78
CA TRP A 83 -6.17 4.47 -1.38
C TRP A 83 -5.61 5.81 -0.89
N CYS A 84 -4.83 6.50 -1.73
CA CYS A 84 -4.18 7.77 -1.43
C CYS A 84 -4.71 8.92 -2.30
N SER A 85 -5.91 8.79 -2.86
CA SER A 85 -6.54 9.86 -3.63
C SER A 85 -7.70 10.39 -2.80
N GLY A 86 -7.57 11.61 -2.26
CA GLY A 86 -8.75 12.32 -1.74
C GLY A 86 -9.70 12.55 -2.89
N ASP A 87 -11.00 12.33 -2.67
CA ASP A 87 -12.09 12.53 -3.63
C ASP A 87 -11.82 13.73 -4.55
N GLU A 88 -11.20 13.50 -5.70
CA GLU A 88 -11.32 14.41 -6.82
C GLU A 88 -12.69 14.09 -7.41
N GLU A 89 -13.69 14.81 -6.89
CA GLU A 89 -14.98 15.02 -7.54
C GLU A 89 -14.72 15.40 -9.01
N ASP A 90 -15.04 14.51 -9.95
CA ASP A 90 -15.39 14.85 -11.33
C ASP A 90 -16.92 14.91 -11.48
#